data_AF-A0A371PII2-F1
#
_entry.id   AF-A0A371PII2-F1
#
_cell.length_a   1.000
_cell.length_b   1.000
_cell.length_c   1.000
_cell.angle_alpha   90.00
_cell.angle_beta   90.00
_cell.angle_gamma   90.00
#
_symmetry.space_group_name_H-M   'P 1'
#
loop_
_entity.id
_entity.type
_entity.pdbx_description
1 polymer ?
#
loop_
_entity_poly.entity_id
_entity_poly.type
_entity_poly.pdbx_seq_one_letter_code
_entity_poly.pdbx_strand_id
1 'polypeptide(L)'
;MNDVYVTSMGKFLPGEPIGNEEIEDYLGRINGKSSKSMRRILEQNKIRYRHYAIDKEQRSLYSNAEMAALAIRDALNRNSNVEENDIDFLAVGTTQGDLLVPGFASMVHAETGLPVMEIATHHGVCASGMQAMKNAYLQVLSGESRIAISCASEFPSRTFKHTRFEAQQAYRDSAVPFDTDFLRFMLSDGAGAAILQNSPAPSGLSLRIEWIDNKSYANSYDVCMYAGFNKNNKEHANWHEYQSVHDAADDGAINLKQDIRLVNEMPKVGVDRFFELVEEGVVDPSSIDWMVCHYSSHFFRDEIFRLLKLGGLTIPEEKWFTNLYTRGNTGAASIYIMLEELLVSGKLSPGERVLCMVPESGRFQTSYMMMTVVGSKDEVPRVSIEERVPEAPKLKYDSTDDVQAQLVRQLVRVWIDFEQKLARVPVIHKLYQGKFTINDYKSLMENIRQQVIDGSQWIARAASYIPIEHIDLRSMFIAHASDEHRDFQILERNYVSVGGDLAAIQAGEKNIGSEALSAYLFQRASRDNPVDLIGAMWIIEGLGCRMARYWGEMIRDQLGLNDEQVSFLLYHSDSDELHFERLEAVVQHPLLTAEIAARIVKTAKTTARLYLLQLEELNSV
;
A
#
# COMPACT_ATOMS: atom_id res chain seq x y z
N MET A 1 13.77 -12.71 26.41
CA MET A 1 12.77 -12.69 25.32
C MET A 1 12.44 -11.23 25.07
N ASN A 2 12.33 -10.83 23.80
CA ASN A 2 12.01 -9.45 23.45
C ASN A 2 10.56 -9.14 23.84
N ASP A 3 10.24 -7.90 24.17
CA ASP A 3 8.85 -7.46 24.11
C ASP A 3 8.46 -7.24 22.64
N VAL A 4 7.18 -7.45 22.30
CA VAL A 4 6.69 -7.26 20.93
C VAL A 4 5.54 -6.27 20.92
N TYR A 5 5.60 -5.30 20.02
CA TYR A 5 4.66 -4.19 19.93
C TYR A 5 4.06 -4.14 18.54
N VAL A 6 2.74 -4.06 18.45
CA VAL A 6 2.07 -3.56 17.25
C VAL A 6 2.23 -2.04 17.24
N THR A 7 3.08 -1.54 16.34
CA THR A 7 3.47 -0.12 16.27
C THR A 7 2.61 0.67 15.30
N SER A 8 2.03 0.01 14.30
CA SER A 8 0.98 0.58 13.47
C SER A 8 0.05 -0.49 12.91
N MET A 9 -1.15 -0.07 12.54
CA MET A 9 -2.13 -0.90 11.86
C MET A 9 -2.74 -0.14 10.69
N GLY A 10 -3.13 -0.88 9.66
CA GLY A 10 -3.77 -0.36 8.47
C GLY A 10 -4.94 -1.24 8.05
N LYS A 11 -5.83 -0.68 7.25
CA LYS A 11 -6.98 -1.40 6.68
C LYS A 11 -7.28 -0.98 5.26
N PHE A 12 -7.93 -1.87 4.53
CA PHE A 12 -8.52 -1.55 3.24
C PHE A 12 -9.93 -2.15 3.16
N LEU A 13 -10.89 -1.31 2.78
CA LEU A 13 -12.28 -1.68 2.56
C LEU A 13 -12.64 -1.28 1.12
N PRO A 14 -12.96 -2.24 0.23
CA PRO A 14 -13.19 -1.93 -1.17
C PRO A 14 -14.50 -1.17 -1.39
N GLY A 15 -14.42 -0.08 -2.15
CA GLY A 15 -15.58 0.73 -2.55
C GLY A 15 -16.33 1.38 -1.38
N GLU A 16 -17.47 1.99 -1.72
CA GLU A 16 -18.35 2.63 -0.74
C GLU A 16 -19.09 1.60 0.13
N PRO A 17 -19.51 1.95 1.36
CA PRO A 17 -20.33 1.09 2.19
C PRO A 17 -21.65 0.70 1.51
N ILE A 18 -21.90 -0.60 1.35
CA ILE A 18 -23.07 -1.18 0.68
C ILE A 18 -24.16 -1.47 1.71
N GLY A 19 -25.33 -0.86 1.52
CA GLY A 19 -26.51 -1.08 2.36
C GLY A 19 -27.20 -2.43 2.11
N ASN A 20 -28.04 -2.86 3.06
CA ASN A 20 -28.78 -4.12 2.97
C ASN A 20 -29.65 -4.26 1.71
N GLU A 21 -30.18 -3.16 1.18
CA GLU A 21 -31.06 -3.17 0.00
C GLU A 21 -30.29 -3.40 -1.31
N GLU A 22 -28.98 -3.13 -1.32
CA GLU A 22 -28.14 -3.15 -2.52
C GLU A 22 -27.34 -4.45 -2.67
N ILE A 23 -27.34 -5.35 -1.69
CA ILE A 23 -26.49 -6.57 -1.71
C ILE A 23 -26.68 -7.37 -3.00
N GLU A 24 -27.93 -7.60 -3.40
CA GLU A 24 -28.26 -8.37 -4.60
C GLU A 24 -28.01 -7.60 -5.89
N ASP A 25 -27.75 -6.30 -5.85
CA ASP A 25 -27.26 -5.56 -7.02
C ASP A 25 -25.80 -5.89 -7.33
N TYR A 26 -25.02 -6.31 -6.32
CA TYR A 26 -23.62 -6.73 -6.48
C TYR A 26 -23.49 -8.26 -6.65
N LEU A 27 -24.06 -9.03 -5.72
CA LEU A 27 -23.98 -10.49 -5.75
C LEU A 27 -24.91 -11.12 -6.80
N GLY A 28 -25.89 -10.35 -7.26
CA GLY A 28 -26.91 -10.77 -8.21
C GLY A 28 -27.98 -11.69 -7.64
N ARG A 29 -29.11 -11.72 -8.36
CA ARG A 29 -30.26 -12.59 -8.09
C ARG A 29 -30.12 -13.88 -8.87
N ILE A 30 -30.04 -15.00 -8.17
CA ILE A 30 -29.91 -16.32 -8.79
C ILE A 30 -31.21 -16.64 -9.54
N ASN A 31 -31.12 -16.93 -10.83
CA ASN A 31 -32.26 -17.18 -11.71
C ASN A 31 -33.27 -16.01 -11.71
N GLY A 32 -32.77 -14.77 -11.57
CA GLY A 32 -33.58 -13.56 -11.50
C GLY A 32 -34.45 -13.43 -10.24
N LYS A 33 -34.27 -14.30 -9.24
CA LYS A 33 -35.07 -14.33 -8.00
C LYS A 33 -34.25 -13.88 -6.80
N SER A 34 -34.86 -13.03 -5.98
CA SER A 34 -34.29 -12.64 -4.69
C SER A 34 -34.26 -13.84 -3.72
N SER A 35 -33.22 -13.91 -2.89
CA SER A 35 -33.11 -14.95 -1.86
C SER A 35 -34.25 -14.85 -0.85
N LYS A 36 -34.89 -15.99 -0.58
CA LYS A 36 -35.92 -16.10 0.48
C LYS A 36 -35.33 -16.02 1.89
N SER A 37 -34.02 -16.23 2.02
CA SER A 37 -33.31 -16.36 3.30
C SER A 37 -32.67 -15.05 3.74
N MET A 38 -32.33 -14.17 2.79
CA MET A 38 -31.61 -12.91 3.01
C MET A 38 -32.20 -12.08 4.15
N ARG A 39 -33.51 -11.79 4.13
CA ARG A 39 -34.16 -10.97 5.17
C ARG A 39 -33.93 -11.51 6.57
N ARG A 40 -34.18 -12.81 6.77
CA ARG A 40 -34.02 -13.48 8.07
C ARG A 40 -32.57 -13.47 8.54
N ILE A 41 -31.62 -13.69 7.64
CA ILE A 41 -30.18 -13.67 7.96
C ILE A 41 -29.76 -12.28 8.43
N LEU A 42 -30.18 -11.22 7.71
CA LEU A 42 -29.86 -9.83 8.05
C LEU A 42 -30.52 -9.38 9.36
N GLU A 43 -31.76 -9.82 9.62
CA GLU A 43 -32.45 -9.57 10.89
C GLU A 43 -31.71 -10.17 12.10
N GLN A 44 -31.04 -11.31 11.92
CA GLN A 44 -30.28 -11.99 12.96
C GLN A 44 -28.85 -11.47 13.10
N ASN A 45 -28.15 -11.20 12.00
CA ASN A 45 -26.76 -10.76 12.06
C ASN A 45 -26.59 -9.27 12.38
N LYS A 46 -27.64 -8.46 12.16
CA LYS A 46 -27.70 -7.00 12.38
C LYS A 46 -26.67 -6.19 11.59
N ILE A 47 -26.03 -6.77 10.58
CA ILE A 47 -25.10 -6.04 9.71
C ILE A 47 -25.90 -5.06 8.85
N ARG A 48 -25.52 -3.78 8.89
CA ARG A 48 -26.18 -2.70 8.13
C ARG A 48 -25.43 -2.35 6.86
N TYR A 49 -24.10 -2.30 6.96
CA TYR A 49 -23.20 -2.00 5.85
C TYR A 49 -22.10 -3.05 5.70
N ARG A 50 -21.64 -3.25 4.47
CA ARG A 50 -20.47 -4.07 4.13
C ARG A 50 -19.75 -3.50 2.91
N HIS A 51 -18.65 -4.14 2.52
CA HIS A 51 -17.86 -3.77 1.36
C HIS A 51 -17.69 -4.98 0.43
N TYR A 52 -17.67 -4.73 -0.88
CA TYR A 52 -17.38 -5.74 -1.89
C TYR A 52 -16.38 -5.20 -2.91
N ALA A 53 -15.38 -6.01 -3.26
CA ALA A 53 -14.39 -5.75 -4.30
C ALA A 53 -14.89 -6.16 -5.70
N ILE A 54 -16.21 -6.15 -5.91
CA ILE A 54 -16.85 -6.33 -7.21
C ILE A 54 -17.77 -5.15 -7.50
N ASP A 55 -18.05 -4.87 -8.77
CA ASP A 55 -19.10 -3.93 -9.18
C ASP A 55 -20.47 -4.60 -9.32
N LYS A 56 -21.49 -3.81 -9.70
CA LYS A 56 -22.87 -4.28 -9.92
C LYS A 56 -22.99 -5.20 -11.16
N GLU A 57 -21.98 -5.20 -12.03
CA GLU A 57 -21.82 -6.13 -13.15
C GLU A 57 -21.04 -7.41 -12.78
N GLN A 58 -20.76 -7.61 -11.49
CA GLN A 58 -19.99 -8.73 -10.94
C GLN A 58 -18.53 -8.83 -11.42
N ARG A 59 -17.96 -7.75 -11.95
CA ARG A 59 -16.53 -7.71 -12.30
C ARG A 59 -15.73 -7.44 -11.04
N SER A 60 -14.63 -8.17 -10.85
CA SER A 60 -13.71 -7.91 -9.76
C SER A 60 -12.96 -6.60 -10.03
N LEU A 61 -12.96 -5.70 -9.06
CA LEU A 61 -12.28 -4.40 -9.11
C LEU A 61 -10.87 -4.46 -8.52
N TYR A 62 -10.62 -5.44 -7.66
CA TYR A 62 -9.35 -5.69 -7.01
C TYR A 62 -9.00 -7.17 -7.10
N SER A 63 -7.73 -7.52 -6.93
CA SER A 63 -7.34 -8.87 -6.48
C SER A 63 -7.35 -8.97 -4.94
N ASN A 64 -7.37 -10.18 -4.38
CA ASN A 64 -7.23 -10.32 -2.93
C ASN A 64 -5.84 -9.89 -2.46
N ALA A 65 -4.80 -10.18 -3.26
CA ALA A 65 -3.43 -9.75 -2.99
C ALA A 65 -3.29 -8.21 -2.97
N GLU A 66 -3.95 -7.52 -3.90
CA GLU A 66 -4.00 -6.05 -3.96
C GLU A 66 -4.66 -5.45 -2.74
N MET A 67 -5.79 -6.00 -2.27
CA MET A 67 -6.42 -5.54 -1.02
C MET A 67 -5.48 -5.68 0.18
N ALA A 68 -4.78 -6.82 0.29
CA ALA A 68 -3.78 -7.04 1.32
C ALA A 68 -2.62 -6.03 1.24
N ALA A 69 -2.11 -5.76 0.03
CA ALA A 69 -1.04 -4.80 -0.20
C ALA A 69 -1.45 -3.36 0.16
N LEU A 70 -2.69 -2.97 -0.15
CA LEU A 70 -3.24 -1.67 0.22
C LEU A 70 -3.38 -1.51 1.74
N ALA A 71 -3.79 -2.56 2.46
CA ALA A 71 -3.84 -2.53 3.93
C ALA A 71 -2.43 -2.44 4.55
N ILE A 72 -1.44 -3.14 3.97
CA ILE A 72 -0.03 -3.04 4.38
C ILE A 72 0.50 -1.62 4.14
N ARG A 73 0.22 -1.04 2.97
CA ARG A 73 0.64 0.32 2.65
C ARG A 73 0.02 1.36 3.58
N ASP A 74 -1.27 1.21 3.93
CA ASP A 74 -1.91 2.05 4.96
C ASP A 74 -1.20 1.93 6.32
N ALA A 75 -0.82 0.71 6.73
CA ALA A 75 -0.08 0.51 7.99
C ALA A 75 1.32 1.15 7.98
N LEU A 76 2.04 1.05 6.87
CA LEU A 76 3.38 1.64 6.69
C LEU A 76 3.35 3.18 6.57
N ASN A 77 2.34 3.74 5.91
CA ASN A 77 2.15 5.19 5.83
C ASN A 77 1.89 5.82 7.20
N ARG A 78 1.29 5.07 8.12
CA ARG A 78 1.01 5.50 9.49
C ARG A 78 2.20 5.34 10.44
N ASN A 79 3.29 4.69 10.00
CA ASN A 79 4.51 4.56 10.78
C ASN A 79 5.67 5.25 10.06
N SER A 80 5.98 6.47 10.46
CA SER A 80 7.07 7.25 9.87
C SER A 80 8.45 6.68 10.14
N ASN A 81 8.59 5.74 11.09
CA ASN A 81 9.88 5.23 11.57
C ASN A 81 10.25 3.86 11.01
N VAL A 82 9.43 3.34 10.09
CA VAL A 82 9.69 2.08 9.39
C VAL A 82 9.89 2.40 7.92
N GLU A 83 11.07 2.11 7.41
CA GLU A 83 11.35 2.11 5.98
C GLU A 83 11.03 0.72 5.41
N GLU A 84 10.65 0.66 4.13
CA GLU A 84 10.32 -0.61 3.48
C GLU A 84 11.49 -1.60 3.51
N ASN A 85 12.73 -1.08 3.43
CA ASN A 85 13.98 -1.85 3.47
C ASN A 85 14.28 -2.50 4.83
N ASP A 86 13.61 -2.07 5.90
CA ASP A 86 13.81 -2.63 7.25
C ASP A 86 12.89 -3.84 7.54
N ILE A 87 11.94 -4.14 6.65
CA ILE A 87 10.98 -5.23 6.82
C ILE A 87 11.61 -6.55 6.40
N ASP A 88 11.68 -7.51 7.32
CA ASP A 88 12.36 -8.79 7.13
C ASP A 88 11.45 -10.03 7.22
N PHE A 89 10.16 -9.85 7.56
CA PHE A 89 9.19 -10.94 7.56
C PHE A 89 7.75 -10.51 7.21
N LEU A 90 7.05 -11.33 6.42
CA LEU A 90 5.63 -11.14 6.07
C LEU A 90 4.82 -12.42 6.30
N ALA A 91 3.87 -12.39 7.23
CA ALA A 91 2.86 -13.43 7.41
C ALA A 91 1.48 -12.98 6.94
N VAL A 92 0.83 -13.76 6.08
CA VAL A 92 -0.49 -13.43 5.52
C VAL A 92 -1.50 -14.55 5.75
N GLY A 93 -2.65 -14.21 6.33
CA GLY A 93 -3.82 -15.08 6.50
C GLY A 93 -4.93 -14.83 5.47
N THR A 94 -5.56 -15.88 4.96
CA THR A 94 -6.78 -15.75 4.14
C THR A 94 -7.60 -17.04 4.12
N THR A 95 -8.93 -16.91 3.97
CA THR A 95 -9.78 -18.06 3.63
C THR A 95 -9.50 -18.60 2.24
N GLN A 96 -9.33 -17.72 1.25
CA GLN A 96 -9.05 -18.13 -0.12
C GLN A 96 -8.25 -17.05 -0.88
N GLY A 97 -7.02 -17.39 -1.27
CA GLY A 97 -6.18 -16.56 -2.13
C GLY A 97 -6.68 -16.45 -3.57
N ASP A 98 -6.01 -15.67 -4.41
CA ASP A 98 -6.37 -15.52 -5.84
C ASP A 98 -6.07 -16.77 -6.67
N LEU A 99 -5.06 -17.54 -6.24
CA LEU A 99 -4.60 -18.76 -6.90
C LEU A 99 -4.70 -19.95 -5.95
N LEU A 100 -4.71 -21.16 -6.51
CA LEU A 100 -4.58 -22.40 -5.72
C LEU A 100 -3.15 -22.61 -5.21
N VAL A 101 -2.17 -22.28 -6.06
CA VAL A 101 -0.73 -22.25 -5.76
C VAL A 101 -0.10 -21.10 -6.56
N PRO A 102 0.95 -20.41 -6.06
CA PRO A 102 1.67 -20.61 -4.80
C PRO A 102 0.91 -20.10 -3.56
N GLY A 103 1.55 -20.09 -2.39
CA GLY A 103 0.96 -19.56 -1.16
C GLY A 103 0.61 -18.07 -1.28
N PHE A 104 -0.49 -17.66 -0.67
CA PHE A 104 -1.02 -16.30 -0.80
C PHE A 104 -0.03 -15.20 -0.40
N ALA A 105 0.82 -15.44 0.59
CA ALA A 105 1.83 -14.46 1.03
C ALA A 105 2.82 -14.07 -0.08
N SER A 106 3.15 -14.98 -1.02
CA SER A 106 4.04 -14.63 -2.13
C SER A 106 3.36 -13.71 -3.14
N MET A 107 2.04 -13.85 -3.31
CA MET A 107 1.25 -12.95 -4.15
C MET A 107 1.18 -11.57 -3.53
N VAL A 108 0.95 -11.48 -2.22
CA VAL A 108 0.98 -10.20 -1.49
C VAL A 108 2.36 -9.56 -1.53
N HIS A 109 3.43 -10.33 -1.33
CA HIS A 109 4.80 -9.83 -1.41
C HIS A 109 5.07 -9.18 -2.78
N ALA A 110 4.76 -9.89 -3.87
CA ALA A 110 4.90 -9.36 -5.22
C ALA A 110 4.11 -8.07 -5.44
N GLU A 111 2.88 -7.99 -4.92
CA GLU A 111 2.01 -6.82 -5.07
C GLU A 111 2.47 -5.61 -4.23
N THR A 112 3.04 -5.86 -3.05
CA THR A 112 3.56 -4.79 -2.19
C THR A 112 4.84 -4.15 -2.73
N GLY A 113 5.65 -4.90 -3.48
CA GLY A 113 6.97 -4.44 -3.95
C GLY A 113 8.04 -4.34 -2.85
N LEU A 114 7.75 -4.87 -1.66
CA LEU A 114 8.68 -4.88 -0.53
C LEU A 114 9.96 -5.69 -0.84
N PRO A 115 11.09 -5.42 -0.14
CA PRO A 115 12.37 -6.08 -0.40
C PRO A 115 12.31 -7.61 -0.21
N VAL A 116 13.40 -8.28 -0.56
CA VAL A 116 13.57 -9.72 -0.34
C VAL A 116 13.48 -10.00 1.17
N MET A 117 12.56 -10.89 1.55
CA MET A 117 12.26 -11.22 2.94
C MET A 117 11.73 -12.65 3.07
N GLU A 118 11.64 -13.16 4.30
CA GLU A 118 10.93 -14.40 4.58
C GLU A 118 9.41 -14.17 4.56
N ILE A 119 8.67 -15.14 4.01
CA ILE A 119 7.21 -15.06 3.87
C ILE A 119 6.52 -16.32 4.42
N ALA A 120 5.35 -16.15 5.02
CA ALA A 120 4.54 -17.24 5.55
C ALA A 120 3.07 -17.10 5.14
N THR A 121 2.51 -18.14 4.53
CA THR A 121 1.06 -18.20 4.22
C THR A 121 0.34 -19.01 5.29
N HIS A 122 -0.72 -18.44 5.87
CA HIS A 122 -1.66 -19.13 6.73
C HIS A 122 -2.99 -19.27 6.01
N HIS A 123 -3.48 -20.50 5.91
CA HIS A 123 -4.72 -20.83 5.23
C HIS A 123 -5.69 -21.47 6.22
N GLY A 124 -6.95 -21.05 6.20
CA GLY A 124 -7.96 -21.46 7.16
C GLY A 124 -9.26 -20.70 6.90
N VAL A 125 -9.93 -20.24 7.95
CA VAL A 125 -11.00 -19.24 7.83
C VAL A 125 -10.62 -18.04 8.71
N CYS A 126 -11.48 -17.63 9.66
CA CYS A 126 -11.28 -16.47 10.51
C CYS A 126 -10.00 -16.53 11.37
N ALA A 127 -9.57 -17.71 11.83
CA ALA A 127 -8.38 -17.84 12.68
C ALA A 127 -7.08 -17.76 11.89
N SER A 128 -7.10 -17.87 10.55
CA SER A 128 -5.90 -17.73 9.72
C SER A 128 -5.20 -16.37 9.91
N GLY A 129 -5.96 -15.30 10.16
CA GLY A 129 -5.42 -14.00 10.54
C GLY A 129 -4.68 -14.04 11.88
N MET A 130 -5.28 -14.65 12.91
CA MET A 130 -4.61 -14.81 14.22
C MET A 130 -3.39 -15.73 14.15
N GLN A 131 -3.37 -16.72 13.26
CA GLN A 131 -2.20 -17.56 13.00
C GLN A 131 -1.07 -16.73 12.36
N ALA A 132 -1.39 -15.87 11.39
CA ALA A 132 -0.44 -14.92 10.82
C ALA A 132 0.10 -13.94 11.87
N MET A 133 -0.77 -13.41 12.74
CA MET A 133 -0.37 -12.52 13.85
C MET A 133 0.54 -13.22 14.85
N LYS A 134 0.22 -14.47 15.22
CA LYS A 134 1.06 -15.26 16.12
C LYS A 134 2.41 -15.59 15.51
N ASN A 135 2.48 -15.89 14.21
CA ASN A 135 3.74 -16.16 13.54
C ASN A 135 4.64 -14.91 13.53
N ALA A 136 4.12 -13.76 13.08
CA ALA A 136 4.85 -12.49 13.13
C ALA A 136 5.29 -12.11 14.56
N TYR A 137 4.42 -12.31 15.56
CA TYR A 137 4.74 -12.11 16.97
C TYR A 137 5.92 -12.98 17.42
N LEU A 138 5.91 -14.28 17.08
CA LEU A 138 6.96 -15.21 17.48
C LEU A 138 8.30 -14.90 16.81
N GLN A 139 8.32 -14.46 15.55
CA GLN A 139 9.54 -14.05 14.84
C GLN A 139 10.25 -12.86 15.52
N VAL A 140 9.48 -11.86 15.97
CA VAL A 140 10.02 -10.70 16.70
C VAL A 140 10.40 -11.08 18.14
N LEU A 141 9.58 -11.90 18.79
CA LEU A 141 9.81 -12.39 20.16
C LEU A 141 11.11 -13.18 20.28
N SER A 142 11.40 -14.05 19.30
CA SER A 142 12.63 -14.85 19.22
C SER A 142 13.85 -14.02 18.83
N GLY A 143 13.65 -12.91 18.11
CA GLY A 143 14.71 -12.07 17.57
C GLY A 143 15.21 -12.51 16.19
N GLU A 144 14.51 -13.44 15.52
CA GLU A 144 14.80 -13.84 14.12
C GLU A 144 14.43 -12.74 13.13
N SER A 145 13.42 -11.92 13.44
CA SER A 145 13.02 -10.77 12.65
C SER A 145 12.96 -9.50 13.50
N ARG A 146 13.42 -8.38 12.95
CA ARG A 146 13.35 -7.07 13.61
C ARG A 146 12.00 -6.40 13.37
N ILE A 147 11.47 -6.48 12.15
CA ILE A 147 10.21 -5.85 11.75
C ILE A 147 9.38 -6.85 10.95
N ALA A 148 8.33 -7.35 11.58
CA ALA A 148 7.42 -8.31 10.98
C ALA A 148 6.10 -7.65 10.58
N ILE A 149 5.57 -8.02 9.42
CA ILE A 149 4.22 -7.66 8.99
C ILE A 149 3.30 -8.86 9.19
N SER A 150 2.17 -8.60 9.83
CA SER A 150 1.04 -9.53 9.84
C SER A 150 -0.12 -8.93 9.05
N CYS A 151 -0.65 -9.67 8.09
CA CYS A 151 -1.78 -9.21 7.27
C CYS A 151 -2.85 -10.30 7.16
N ALA A 152 -4.10 -9.90 7.02
CA ALA A 152 -5.18 -10.78 6.62
C ALA A 152 -6.08 -10.08 5.59
N SER A 153 -6.51 -10.82 4.56
CA SER A 153 -7.35 -10.28 3.49
C SER A 153 -8.39 -11.31 3.02
N GLU A 154 -9.62 -10.84 2.86
CA GLU A 154 -10.77 -11.66 2.49
C GLU A 154 -11.48 -11.09 1.26
N PHE A 155 -11.76 -11.98 0.31
CA PHE A 155 -12.52 -11.66 -0.90
C PHE A 155 -13.62 -12.69 -1.20
N PRO A 156 -14.55 -12.96 -0.27
CA PRO A 156 -15.61 -13.95 -0.44
C PRO A 156 -16.67 -13.53 -1.47
N SER A 157 -16.93 -12.24 -1.72
CA SER A 157 -17.99 -11.79 -2.64
C SER A 157 -17.85 -12.38 -4.05
N ARG A 158 -16.62 -12.59 -4.52
CA ARG A 158 -16.36 -13.20 -5.83
C ARG A 158 -16.84 -14.65 -5.93
N THR A 159 -16.96 -15.34 -4.80
CA THR A 159 -17.46 -16.72 -4.72
C THR A 159 -18.99 -16.76 -4.67
N PHE A 160 -19.64 -15.64 -4.34
CA PHE A 160 -21.09 -15.53 -4.15
C PHE A 160 -21.86 -14.94 -5.34
N LYS A 161 -21.17 -14.69 -6.44
CA LYS A 161 -21.73 -14.22 -7.71
C LYS A 161 -22.82 -15.18 -8.21
N HIS A 162 -24.01 -14.66 -8.56
CA HIS A 162 -25.10 -15.47 -9.11
C HIS A 162 -24.66 -16.32 -10.32
N THR A 163 -23.83 -15.74 -11.19
CA THR A 163 -23.27 -16.41 -12.37
C THR A 163 -22.52 -17.71 -12.05
N ARG A 164 -21.90 -17.81 -10.87
CA ARG A 164 -21.22 -19.05 -10.43
C ARG A 164 -22.18 -20.17 -10.06
N PHE A 165 -23.33 -19.82 -9.50
CA PHE A 165 -24.36 -20.80 -9.16
C PHE A 165 -25.13 -21.23 -10.41
N GLU A 166 -25.47 -20.31 -11.30
CA GLU A 166 -26.21 -20.60 -12.55
C GLU A 166 -25.40 -21.45 -13.55
N ALA A 167 -24.07 -21.39 -13.47
CA ALA A 167 -23.19 -22.26 -14.21
C ALA A 167 -23.25 -23.74 -13.76
N GLN A 168 -23.69 -24.00 -12.53
CA GLN A 168 -23.80 -25.35 -11.97
C GLN A 168 -25.13 -25.96 -12.40
N GLN A 169 -25.11 -27.14 -13.01
CA GLN A 169 -26.28 -27.84 -13.53
C GLN A 169 -27.35 -28.02 -12.44
N ALA A 170 -26.94 -28.29 -11.20
CA ALA A 170 -27.84 -28.47 -10.07
C ALA A 170 -28.65 -27.21 -9.70
N TYR A 171 -28.14 -26.00 -9.99
CA TYR A 171 -28.75 -24.73 -9.57
C TYR A 171 -29.28 -23.87 -10.72
N ARG A 172 -29.12 -24.32 -11.98
CA ARG A 172 -29.64 -23.61 -13.16
C ARG A 172 -31.16 -23.35 -13.10
N ASP A 173 -31.93 -24.29 -12.57
CA ASP A 173 -33.40 -24.17 -12.47
C ASP A 173 -33.93 -24.34 -11.03
N SER A 174 -33.02 -24.40 -10.05
CA SER A 174 -33.34 -24.70 -8.65
C SER A 174 -32.85 -23.61 -7.71
N ALA A 175 -33.41 -23.56 -6.50
CA ALA A 175 -32.91 -22.67 -5.45
C ALA A 175 -31.61 -23.24 -4.86
N VAL A 176 -30.67 -22.37 -4.52
CA VAL A 176 -29.46 -22.73 -3.79
C VAL A 176 -29.84 -23.19 -2.36
N PRO A 177 -29.24 -24.27 -1.84
CA PRO A 177 -29.47 -24.74 -0.47
C PRO A 177 -29.14 -23.68 0.59
N PHE A 178 -29.85 -23.73 1.72
CA PHE A 178 -29.69 -22.72 2.78
C PHE A 178 -28.26 -22.65 3.34
N ASP A 179 -27.57 -23.79 3.48
CA ASP A 179 -26.19 -23.85 3.98
C ASP A 179 -25.17 -23.08 3.11
N THR A 180 -25.50 -22.91 1.83
CA THR A 180 -24.70 -22.21 0.82
C THR A 180 -25.15 -20.76 0.72
N ASP A 181 -26.47 -20.52 0.66
CA ASP A 181 -27.04 -19.17 0.56
C ASP A 181 -26.84 -18.35 1.85
N PHE A 182 -26.70 -19.01 3.00
CA PHE A 182 -26.44 -18.37 4.30
C PHE A 182 -25.21 -17.45 4.27
N LEU A 183 -24.10 -17.92 3.71
CA LEU A 183 -22.84 -17.20 3.76
C LEU A 183 -22.79 -15.99 2.81
N ARG A 184 -23.60 -16.00 1.75
CA ARG A 184 -23.73 -14.88 0.79
C ARG A 184 -24.17 -13.58 1.46
N PHE A 185 -24.93 -13.67 2.56
CA PHE A 185 -25.45 -12.52 3.29
C PHE A 185 -24.78 -12.32 4.65
N MET A 186 -23.73 -13.10 4.93
CA MET A 186 -22.94 -13.01 6.14
C MET A 186 -21.58 -12.38 5.86
N LEU A 187 -20.80 -12.94 4.94
CA LEU A 187 -19.42 -12.52 4.70
C LEU A 187 -19.32 -11.33 3.73
N SER A 188 -18.26 -10.56 3.89
CA SER A 188 -17.91 -9.42 3.05
C SER A 188 -16.41 -9.30 2.87
N ASP A 189 -15.99 -8.34 2.03
CA ASP A 189 -14.61 -8.21 1.62
C ASP A 189 -13.88 -7.15 2.43
N GLY A 190 -12.57 -7.34 2.61
CA GLY A 190 -11.70 -6.36 3.27
C GLY A 190 -10.38 -6.95 3.70
N ALA A 191 -9.43 -6.07 4.02
CA ALA A 191 -8.10 -6.42 4.46
C ALA A 191 -7.66 -5.57 5.66
N GLY A 192 -6.76 -6.13 6.47
CA GLY A 192 -6.12 -5.41 7.56
C GLY A 192 -4.70 -5.92 7.80
N ALA A 193 -3.83 -5.01 8.23
CA ALA A 193 -2.41 -5.29 8.46
C ALA A 193 -1.91 -4.66 9.77
N ALA A 194 -0.87 -5.25 10.35
CA ALA A 194 -0.20 -4.81 11.56
C ALA A 194 1.32 -4.89 11.36
N ILE A 195 2.03 -3.85 11.79
CA ILE A 195 3.50 -3.80 11.84
C ILE A 195 3.93 -4.13 13.27
N LEU A 196 4.81 -5.12 13.42
CA LEU A 196 5.30 -5.62 14.70
C LEU A 196 6.80 -5.35 14.83
N GLN A 197 7.21 -4.81 15.98
CA GLN A 197 8.61 -4.48 16.29
C GLN A 197 8.94 -4.84 17.74
N ASN A 198 10.23 -4.90 18.09
CA ASN A 198 10.69 -5.16 19.45
C ASN A 198 10.76 -3.91 20.35
N SER A 199 10.33 -2.76 19.82
CA SER A 199 10.20 -1.50 20.52
C SER A 199 8.86 -0.83 20.16
N PRO A 200 8.24 -0.06 21.07
CA PRO A 200 7.06 0.72 20.73
C PRO A 200 7.38 1.78 19.67
N ALA A 201 6.34 2.29 19.01
CA ALA A 201 6.48 3.45 18.14
C ALA A 201 6.99 4.67 18.95
N PRO A 202 7.87 5.51 18.40
CA PRO A 202 8.41 6.67 19.12
C PRO A 202 7.39 7.78 19.32
N SER A 203 6.27 7.77 18.58
CA SER A 203 5.14 8.68 18.76
C SER A 203 3.82 7.92 18.67
N GLY A 204 2.80 8.42 19.38
CA GLY A 204 1.49 7.79 19.46
C GLY A 204 1.44 6.54 20.34
N LEU A 205 0.32 5.82 20.24
CA LEU A 205 0.09 4.59 20.99
C LEU A 205 0.60 3.37 20.24
N SER A 206 1.12 2.39 20.97
CA SER A 206 1.40 1.04 20.49
C SER A 206 0.68 0.01 21.36
N LEU A 207 0.47 -1.20 20.82
CA LEU A 207 -0.13 -2.31 21.55
C LEU A 207 0.95 -3.36 21.81
N ARG A 208 1.43 -3.47 23.06
CA ARG A 208 2.36 -4.55 23.42
C ARG A 208 1.60 -5.86 23.50
N ILE A 209 2.01 -6.87 22.73
CA ILE A 209 1.41 -8.21 22.78
C ILE A 209 1.99 -8.96 23.98
N GLU A 210 1.13 -9.34 24.91
CA GLU A 210 1.50 -10.09 26.11
C GLU A 210 1.57 -11.59 25.81
N TRP A 211 0.58 -12.09 25.07
CA TRP A 211 0.52 -13.48 24.61
C TRP A 211 -0.56 -13.65 23.54
N ILE A 212 -0.42 -14.73 22.76
CA ILE A 212 -1.44 -15.20 21.82
C ILE A 212 -1.70 -16.69 22.06
N ASP A 213 -2.90 -17.02 22.50
CA ASP A 213 -3.39 -18.38 22.67
C ASP A 213 -4.20 -18.78 21.44
N ASN A 214 -3.91 -19.94 20.86
CA ASN A 214 -4.63 -20.45 19.69
C ASN A 214 -4.83 -21.95 19.86
N LYS A 215 -6.10 -22.39 19.96
CA LYS A 215 -6.49 -23.78 20.25
C LYS A 215 -7.42 -24.30 19.16
N SER A 216 -7.16 -25.53 18.74
CA SER A 216 -8.04 -26.28 17.85
C SER A 216 -8.80 -27.34 18.64
N TYR A 217 -10.07 -27.49 18.28
CA TYR A 217 -10.97 -28.51 18.80
C TYR A 217 -11.42 -29.47 17.68
N ALA A 218 -10.66 -29.53 16.60
CA ALA A 218 -10.98 -30.34 15.43
C ALA A 218 -11.02 -31.86 15.70
N ASN A 219 -10.43 -32.30 16.82
CA ASN A 219 -10.53 -33.68 17.32
C ASN A 219 -11.91 -34.01 17.92
N SER A 220 -12.65 -33.00 18.38
CA SER A 220 -13.95 -33.16 19.05
C SER A 220 -15.13 -32.76 18.18
N TYR A 221 -14.88 -32.01 17.11
CA TYR A 221 -15.93 -31.50 16.23
C TYR A 221 -15.68 -31.83 14.75
N ASP A 222 -16.79 -32.12 14.06
CA ASP A 222 -16.79 -32.22 12.61
C ASP A 222 -16.51 -30.87 11.94
N VAL A 223 -16.06 -30.93 10.68
CA VAL A 223 -15.94 -29.74 9.82
C VAL A 223 -17.27 -28.99 9.79
N CYS A 224 -17.28 -27.67 9.93
CA CYS A 224 -18.52 -26.89 10.04
C CYS A 224 -18.64 -25.86 8.90
N MET A 225 -17.66 -25.00 8.68
CA MET A 225 -17.55 -24.17 7.47
C MET A 225 -16.56 -24.80 6.49
N TYR A 226 -16.93 -24.96 5.23
CA TYR A 226 -16.12 -25.71 4.26
C TYR A 226 -16.38 -25.36 2.80
N ALA A 227 -15.36 -25.64 1.99
CA ALA A 227 -15.42 -25.78 0.53
C ALA A 227 -14.47 -26.92 0.12
N GLY A 228 -14.67 -27.50 -1.05
CA GLY A 228 -13.88 -28.61 -1.58
C GLY A 228 -14.38 -30.01 -1.23
N PHE A 229 -15.57 -30.16 -0.63
CA PHE A 229 -16.29 -31.43 -0.49
C PHE A 229 -17.79 -31.18 -0.19
N ASN A 230 -18.63 -32.20 -0.27
CA ASN A 230 -20.06 -32.10 0.01
C ASN A 230 -20.50 -33.06 1.13
N LYS A 231 -20.93 -32.53 2.29
CA LYS A 231 -21.41 -33.37 3.40
C LYS A 231 -22.62 -34.26 3.07
N ASN A 232 -23.43 -33.85 2.10
CA ASN A 232 -24.62 -34.59 1.69
C ASN A 232 -24.31 -35.71 0.70
N ASN A 233 -23.11 -35.71 0.12
CA ASN A 233 -22.63 -36.73 -0.81
C ASN A 233 -21.26 -37.26 -0.34
N LYS A 234 -21.27 -38.40 0.34
CA LYS A 234 -20.06 -39.02 0.93
C LYS A 234 -19.29 -39.91 -0.04
N GLU A 235 -19.69 -39.98 -1.32
CA GLU A 235 -18.98 -40.77 -2.33
C GLU A 235 -17.57 -40.22 -2.59
N HIS A 236 -17.41 -38.90 -2.52
CA HIS A 236 -16.14 -38.21 -2.75
C HIS A 236 -15.63 -37.56 -1.46
N ALA A 237 -14.41 -37.89 -1.05
CA ALA A 237 -13.81 -37.33 0.16
C ALA A 237 -13.39 -35.87 0.00
N ASN A 238 -13.05 -35.44 -1.22
CA ASN A 238 -12.65 -34.10 -1.58
C ASN A 238 -12.86 -33.85 -3.08
N TRP A 239 -12.74 -32.60 -3.52
CA TRP A 239 -13.03 -32.18 -4.89
C TRP A 239 -12.10 -32.79 -5.97
N HIS A 240 -10.94 -33.33 -5.59
CA HIS A 240 -10.05 -34.05 -6.53
C HIS A 240 -10.53 -35.47 -6.85
N GLU A 241 -11.42 -36.04 -6.04
CA GLU A 241 -11.97 -37.38 -6.28
C GLU A 241 -13.05 -37.38 -7.37
N TYR A 242 -13.53 -36.20 -7.77
CA TYR A 242 -14.47 -36.06 -8.88
C TYR A 242 -13.72 -36.19 -10.20
N GLN A 243 -14.41 -36.72 -11.22
CA GLN A 243 -13.82 -36.88 -12.55
C GLN A 243 -13.42 -35.54 -13.18
N SER A 244 -14.16 -34.47 -12.87
CA SER A 244 -13.83 -33.12 -13.31
C SER A 244 -14.23 -32.06 -12.28
N VAL A 245 -13.67 -30.86 -12.43
CA VAL A 245 -14.07 -29.68 -11.64
C VAL A 245 -15.52 -29.28 -11.87
N HIS A 246 -16.10 -29.61 -13.04
CA HIS A 246 -17.51 -29.37 -13.33
C HIS A 246 -18.39 -30.32 -12.53
N ASP A 247 -18.03 -31.59 -12.43
CA ASP A 247 -18.76 -32.57 -11.62
C ASP A 247 -18.72 -32.18 -10.14
N ALA A 248 -17.55 -31.73 -9.64
CA ALA A 248 -17.42 -31.19 -8.29
C ALA A 248 -18.27 -29.91 -8.09
N ALA A 249 -18.38 -29.07 -9.13
CA ALA A 249 -19.22 -27.88 -9.11
C ALA A 249 -20.70 -28.22 -9.07
N ASP A 250 -21.13 -29.18 -9.88
CA ASP A 250 -22.52 -29.60 -9.99
C ASP A 250 -23.02 -30.32 -8.73
N ASP A 251 -22.13 -31.04 -8.04
CA ASP A 251 -22.40 -31.55 -6.68
C ASP A 251 -22.33 -30.44 -5.61
N GLY A 252 -21.91 -29.23 -5.99
CA GLY A 252 -21.75 -28.07 -5.11
C GLY A 252 -20.58 -28.21 -4.14
N ALA A 253 -19.65 -29.15 -4.36
CA ALA A 253 -18.49 -29.36 -3.50
C ALA A 253 -17.57 -28.14 -3.45
N ILE A 254 -17.49 -27.35 -4.53
CA ILE A 254 -16.65 -26.14 -4.61
C ILE A 254 -17.26 -24.90 -3.92
N ASN A 255 -18.54 -24.96 -3.53
CA ASN A 255 -19.21 -23.81 -2.92
C ASN A 255 -18.83 -23.71 -1.44
N LEU A 256 -18.66 -22.48 -0.96
CA LEU A 256 -18.47 -22.23 0.46
C LEU A 256 -19.80 -22.45 1.21
N LYS A 257 -19.79 -23.36 2.17
CA LYS A 257 -20.97 -23.84 2.91
C LYS A 257 -20.77 -23.73 4.41
N GLN A 258 -21.87 -23.62 5.15
CA GLN A 258 -21.91 -23.62 6.61
C GLN A 258 -22.88 -24.67 7.14
N ASP A 259 -22.41 -25.58 8.00
CA ASP A 259 -23.31 -26.43 8.79
C ASP A 259 -23.94 -25.64 9.93
N ILE A 260 -25.18 -25.20 9.70
CA ILE A 260 -25.95 -24.33 10.59
C ILE A 260 -26.23 -24.99 11.95
N ARG A 261 -26.20 -26.32 12.04
CA ARG A 261 -26.41 -27.02 13.33
C ARG A 261 -25.16 -26.89 14.19
N LEU A 262 -23.99 -27.08 13.57
CA LEU A 262 -22.70 -27.06 14.24
C LEU A 262 -22.24 -25.65 14.60
N VAL A 263 -22.53 -24.64 13.75
CA VAL A 263 -22.04 -23.26 13.99
C VAL A 263 -22.50 -22.69 15.34
N ASN A 264 -23.63 -23.17 15.89
CA ASN A 264 -24.13 -22.76 17.21
C ASN A 264 -23.26 -23.25 18.39
N GLU A 265 -22.34 -24.20 18.16
CA GLU A 265 -21.37 -24.63 19.16
C GLU A 265 -20.17 -23.67 19.26
N MET A 266 -19.95 -22.83 18.24
CA MET A 266 -18.79 -21.92 18.18
C MET A 266 -18.72 -20.96 19.38
N PRO A 267 -19.81 -20.27 19.81
CA PRO A 267 -19.79 -19.48 21.03
C PRO A 267 -19.41 -20.27 22.27
N LYS A 268 -19.88 -21.53 22.39
CA LYS A 268 -19.63 -22.37 23.56
C LYS A 268 -18.16 -22.73 23.69
N VAL A 269 -17.56 -23.19 22.59
CA VAL A 269 -16.11 -23.49 22.53
C VAL A 269 -15.28 -22.26 22.88
N GLY A 270 -15.68 -21.09 22.36
CA GLY A 270 -15.04 -19.82 22.69
C GLY A 270 -15.10 -19.49 24.17
N VAL A 271 -16.30 -19.46 24.74
CA VAL A 271 -16.51 -19.15 26.17
C VAL A 271 -15.84 -20.17 27.09
N ASP A 272 -15.88 -21.45 26.75
CA ASP A 272 -15.22 -22.51 27.52
C ASP A 272 -13.71 -22.26 27.62
N ARG A 273 -13.05 -21.93 26.49
CA ARG A 273 -11.63 -21.57 26.52
C ARG A 273 -11.35 -20.30 27.34
N PHE A 274 -12.27 -19.33 27.31
CA PHE A 274 -12.14 -18.15 28.17
C PHE A 274 -12.18 -18.53 29.65
N PHE A 275 -13.07 -19.44 30.05
CA PHE A 275 -13.11 -19.95 31.43
C PHE A 275 -11.82 -20.67 31.81
N GLU A 276 -11.29 -21.54 30.94
CA GLU A 276 -9.99 -22.18 31.17
C GLU A 276 -8.88 -21.15 31.38
N LEU A 277 -8.81 -20.10 30.55
CA LEU A 277 -7.79 -19.04 30.70
C LEU A 277 -7.91 -18.27 32.02
N VAL A 278 -9.12 -18.13 32.56
CA VAL A 278 -9.37 -17.51 33.86
C VAL A 278 -8.97 -18.44 35.00
N GLU A 279 -9.33 -19.73 34.91
CA GLU A 279 -8.94 -20.75 35.89
C GLU A 279 -7.43 -21.02 35.92
N GLU A 280 -6.77 -20.95 34.75
CA GLU A 280 -5.31 -21.01 34.59
C GLU A 280 -4.60 -19.76 35.18
N GLY A 281 -5.34 -18.70 35.51
CA GLY A 281 -4.79 -17.43 35.99
C GLY A 281 -4.10 -16.59 34.91
N VAL A 282 -4.29 -16.93 33.64
CA VAL A 282 -3.73 -16.22 32.47
C VAL A 282 -4.51 -14.93 32.19
N VAL A 283 -5.82 -14.96 32.45
CA VAL A 283 -6.73 -13.82 32.30
C VAL A 283 -7.39 -13.48 33.63
N ASP A 284 -7.28 -12.22 34.05
CA ASP A 284 -8.15 -11.63 35.06
C ASP A 284 -9.25 -10.81 34.36
N PRO A 285 -10.52 -11.26 34.38
CA PRO A 285 -11.63 -10.55 33.73
C PRO A 285 -11.81 -9.11 34.23
N SER A 286 -11.48 -8.82 35.48
CA SER A 286 -11.62 -7.48 36.06
C SER A 286 -10.59 -6.50 35.51
N SER A 287 -9.45 -7.01 35.04
CA SER A 287 -8.36 -6.22 34.44
C SER A 287 -8.61 -5.83 32.98
N ILE A 288 -9.62 -6.37 32.31
CA ILE A 288 -9.89 -6.10 30.89
C ILE A 288 -10.56 -4.73 30.76
N ASP A 289 -9.96 -3.82 30.00
CA ASP A 289 -10.53 -2.50 29.68
C ASP A 289 -11.28 -2.52 28.36
N TRP A 290 -10.79 -3.32 27.39
CA TRP A 290 -11.40 -3.47 26.08
C TRP A 290 -11.49 -4.95 25.68
N MET A 291 -12.68 -5.41 25.31
CA MET A 291 -12.93 -6.71 24.72
C MET A 291 -13.22 -6.55 23.22
N VAL A 292 -12.29 -6.97 22.37
CA VAL A 292 -12.39 -6.88 20.91
C VAL A 292 -12.72 -8.26 20.35
N CYS A 293 -14.00 -8.49 20.06
CA CYS A 293 -14.49 -9.83 19.72
C CYS A 293 -15.00 -9.92 18.28
N HIS A 294 -14.42 -10.82 17.48
CA HIS A 294 -14.96 -11.21 16.19
C HIS A 294 -16.05 -12.27 16.34
N TYR A 295 -17.24 -11.89 16.78
CA TYR A 295 -18.35 -12.85 16.92
C TYR A 295 -19.14 -13.08 15.61
N SER A 296 -18.73 -12.51 14.48
CA SER A 296 -19.26 -12.71 13.11
C SER A 296 -20.73 -12.35 12.85
N SER A 297 -21.61 -12.38 13.86
CA SER A 297 -23.05 -12.12 13.81
C SER A 297 -23.56 -11.72 15.18
N HIS A 298 -24.46 -10.74 15.25
CA HIS A 298 -25.12 -10.36 16.50
C HIS A 298 -25.78 -11.55 17.22
N PHE A 299 -26.30 -12.52 16.47
CA PHE A 299 -26.87 -13.75 17.04
C PHE A 299 -25.91 -14.48 18.01
N PHE A 300 -24.61 -14.55 17.66
CA PHE A 300 -23.62 -15.21 18.49
C PHE A 300 -23.17 -14.36 19.68
N ARG A 301 -23.25 -13.03 19.57
CA ARG A 301 -22.94 -12.11 20.67
C ARG A 301 -23.83 -12.39 21.88
N ASP A 302 -25.14 -12.47 21.68
CA ASP A 302 -26.07 -12.67 22.80
C ASP A 302 -25.84 -14.00 23.51
N GLU A 303 -25.47 -15.04 22.75
CA GLU A 303 -25.11 -16.33 23.32
C GLU A 303 -23.81 -16.28 24.13
N ILE A 304 -22.77 -15.59 23.66
CA ILE A 304 -21.53 -15.38 24.42
C ILE A 304 -21.84 -14.69 25.75
N PHE A 305 -22.62 -13.59 25.72
CA PHE A 305 -22.99 -12.85 26.93
C PHE A 305 -23.80 -13.71 27.91
N ARG A 306 -24.74 -14.52 27.39
CA ARG A 306 -25.54 -15.44 28.20
C ARG A 306 -24.67 -16.48 28.88
N LEU A 307 -23.74 -17.10 28.15
CA LEU A 307 -22.85 -18.14 28.67
C LEU A 307 -21.87 -17.59 29.71
N LEU A 308 -21.24 -16.43 29.46
CA LEU A 308 -20.38 -15.77 30.44
C LEU A 308 -21.13 -15.52 31.75
N LYS A 309 -22.32 -14.93 31.67
CA LYS A 309 -23.16 -14.64 32.85
C LYS A 309 -23.54 -15.91 33.61
N LEU A 310 -23.83 -17.00 32.92
CA LEU A 310 -24.12 -18.30 33.57
C LEU A 310 -22.90 -18.89 34.27
N GLY A 311 -21.70 -18.70 33.73
CA GLY A 311 -20.44 -19.08 34.36
C GLY A 311 -19.99 -18.15 35.50
N GLY A 312 -20.81 -17.15 35.87
CA GLY A 312 -20.47 -16.20 36.92
C GLY A 312 -19.41 -15.16 36.53
N LEU A 313 -19.08 -15.06 35.24
CA LEU A 313 -18.17 -14.04 34.71
C LEU A 313 -18.94 -12.98 33.93
N THR A 314 -18.55 -11.72 34.08
CA THR A 314 -19.14 -10.63 33.30
C THR A 314 -18.07 -9.63 32.93
N ILE A 315 -17.95 -9.35 31.63
CA ILE A 315 -17.27 -8.18 31.11
C ILE A 315 -18.36 -7.18 30.73
N PRO A 316 -18.40 -5.98 31.35
CA PRO A 316 -19.43 -4.98 31.07
C PRO A 316 -19.55 -4.65 29.58
N GLU A 317 -20.77 -4.49 29.07
CA GLU A 317 -21.06 -4.32 27.64
C GLU A 317 -20.34 -3.12 27.03
N GLU A 318 -20.18 -2.04 27.80
CA GLU A 318 -19.48 -0.81 27.41
C GLU A 318 -17.99 -1.03 27.10
N LYS A 319 -17.39 -2.12 27.60
CA LYS A 319 -16.01 -2.50 27.30
C LYS A 319 -15.87 -3.29 26.00
N TRP A 320 -16.97 -3.72 25.39
CA TRP A 320 -16.93 -4.49 24.14
C TRP A 320 -16.83 -3.55 22.94
N PHE A 321 -15.78 -3.71 22.16
CA PHE A 321 -15.60 -3.00 20.91
C PHE A 321 -15.86 -3.90 19.71
N THR A 322 -16.65 -3.39 18.77
CA THR A 322 -16.93 -4.05 17.49
C THR A 322 -17.37 -3.02 16.45
N ASN A 323 -17.03 -3.27 15.20
CA ASN A 323 -17.49 -2.51 14.04
C ASN A 323 -18.23 -3.40 13.03
N LEU A 324 -18.59 -4.63 13.41
CA LEU A 324 -19.30 -5.61 12.58
C LEU A 324 -20.51 -4.99 11.87
N TYR A 325 -21.31 -4.19 12.59
CA TYR A 325 -22.56 -3.63 12.08
C TYR A 325 -22.36 -2.66 10.90
N THR A 326 -21.18 -2.05 10.80
CA THR A 326 -20.86 -1.00 9.82
C THR A 326 -19.78 -1.39 8.83
N ARG A 327 -18.96 -2.40 9.13
CA ARG A 327 -17.90 -2.91 8.24
C ARG A 327 -18.23 -4.25 7.60
N GLY A 328 -19.19 -4.97 8.15
CA GLY A 328 -19.51 -6.33 7.74
C GLY A 328 -18.60 -7.36 8.41
N ASN A 329 -18.85 -8.64 8.10
CA ASN A 329 -18.02 -9.74 8.55
C ASN A 329 -16.96 -10.02 7.48
N THR A 330 -15.78 -9.45 7.68
CA THR A 330 -14.62 -9.58 6.81
C THR A 330 -13.72 -10.76 7.19
N GLY A 331 -14.28 -11.82 7.79
CA GLY A 331 -13.57 -13.05 8.13
C GLY A 331 -12.26 -12.81 8.90
N ALA A 332 -11.15 -13.33 8.36
CA ALA A 332 -9.82 -13.20 8.96
C ALA A 332 -9.36 -11.75 9.16
N ALA A 333 -9.81 -10.82 8.31
CA ALA A 333 -9.45 -9.40 8.41
C ALA A 333 -10.20 -8.65 9.51
N SER A 334 -11.29 -9.21 10.06
CA SER A 334 -12.15 -8.49 11.00
C SER A 334 -11.42 -8.03 12.26
N ILE A 335 -10.54 -8.86 12.83
CA ILE A 335 -9.81 -8.49 14.05
C ILE A 335 -8.85 -7.32 13.81
N TYR A 336 -8.20 -7.30 12.64
CA TYR A 336 -7.30 -6.22 12.24
C TYR A 336 -8.07 -4.91 12.05
N ILE A 337 -9.21 -4.96 11.34
CA ILE A 337 -10.04 -3.78 11.08
C ILE A 337 -10.65 -3.23 12.38
N MET A 338 -11.01 -4.09 13.33
CA MET A 338 -11.46 -3.67 14.66
C MET A 338 -10.33 -3.01 15.47
N LEU A 339 -9.14 -3.62 15.50
CA LEU A 339 -8.01 -3.08 16.24
C LEU A 339 -7.50 -1.77 15.65
N GLU A 340 -7.43 -1.65 14.32
CA GLU A 340 -7.08 -0.40 13.66
C GLU A 340 -8.05 0.72 14.06
N GLU A 341 -9.36 0.47 14.01
CA GLU A 341 -10.37 1.48 14.37
C GLU A 341 -10.31 1.85 15.85
N LEU A 342 -10.10 0.87 16.73
CA LEU A 342 -9.96 1.12 18.15
C LEU A 342 -8.72 1.97 18.43
N LEU A 343 -7.58 1.62 17.82
CA LEU A 343 -6.30 2.32 17.98
C LEU A 343 -6.39 3.79 17.55
N VAL A 344 -7.07 4.08 16.43
CA VAL A 344 -7.20 5.47 15.93
C VAL A 344 -8.42 6.22 16.45
N SER A 345 -9.29 5.58 17.23
CA SER A 345 -10.52 6.21 17.74
C SER A 345 -10.29 7.27 18.82
N GLY A 346 -9.08 7.35 19.38
CA GLY A 346 -8.77 8.21 20.54
C GLY A 346 -9.31 7.69 21.88
N LYS A 347 -9.94 6.50 21.89
CA LYS A 347 -10.54 5.91 23.09
C LYS A 347 -9.52 5.24 24.02
N LEU A 348 -8.43 4.72 23.46
CA LEU A 348 -7.42 4.00 24.22
C LEU A 348 -6.59 4.95 25.10
N SER A 349 -6.16 4.46 26.25
CA SER A 349 -5.22 5.15 27.16
C SER A 349 -4.05 4.23 27.54
N PRO A 350 -2.83 4.78 27.72
CA PRO A 350 -1.68 3.98 28.18
C PRO A 350 -2.00 3.22 29.47
N GLY A 351 -1.59 1.96 29.53
CA GLY A 351 -1.85 1.04 30.65
C GLY A 351 -3.13 0.20 30.49
N GLU A 352 -4.05 0.56 29.59
CA GLU A 352 -5.28 -0.21 29.37
C GLU A 352 -4.99 -1.60 28.76
N ARG A 353 -5.83 -2.57 29.12
CA ARG A 353 -5.72 -3.98 28.70
C ARG A 353 -6.75 -4.28 27.62
N VAL A 354 -6.28 -4.77 26.48
CA VAL A 354 -7.11 -5.14 25.32
C VAL A 354 -7.08 -6.65 25.15
N LEU A 355 -8.22 -7.31 25.37
CA LEU A 355 -8.39 -8.73 25.08
C LEU A 355 -9.10 -8.91 23.74
N CYS A 356 -8.46 -9.61 22.82
CA CYS A 356 -9.04 -10.02 21.54
C CYS A 356 -9.58 -11.44 21.62
N MET A 357 -10.71 -11.70 20.95
CA MET A 357 -11.27 -13.03 20.76
C MET A 357 -11.65 -13.25 19.30
N VAL A 358 -11.10 -14.29 18.69
CA VAL A 358 -11.41 -14.70 17.32
C VAL A 358 -11.78 -16.19 17.31
N PRO A 359 -13.07 -16.52 17.32
CA PRO A 359 -13.55 -17.86 17.06
C PRO A 359 -13.51 -18.16 15.55
N GLU A 360 -13.37 -19.44 15.21
CA GLU A 360 -13.44 -19.92 13.83
C GLU A 360 -14.34 -21.14 13.73
N SER A 361 -15.32 -21.08 12.83
CA SER A 361 -16.27 -22.17 12.59
C SER A 361 -15.83 -23.17 11.51
N GLY A 362 -14.64 -23.02 10.90
CA GLY A 362 -14.10 -23.95 9.89
C GLY A 362 -14.10 -25.39 10.42
N ARG A 363 -13.29 -25.62 11.45
CA ARG A 363 -13.36 -26.83 12.27
C ARG A 363 -13.01 -26.54 13.73
N PHE A 364 -13.72 -25.55 14.28
CA PHE A 364 -13.67 -25.12 15.68
C PHE A 364 -12.25 -24.82 16.17
N GLN A 365 -11.81 -23.59 15.89
CA GLN A 365 -10.63 -23.02 16.53
C GLN A 365 -11.05 -21.79 17.33
N THR A 366 -10.29 -21.47 18.37
CA THR A 366 -10.48 -20.25 19.15
C THR A 366 -9.13 -19.65 19.44
N SER A 367 -9.01 -18.36 19.13
CA SER A 367 -7.82 -17.57 19.41
C SER A 367 -8.15 -16.45 20.40
N TYR A 368 -7.28 -16.29 21.39
CA TYR A 368 -7.25 -15.14 22.30
C TYR A 368 -5.91 -14.43 22.19
N MET A 369 -5.92 -13.11 22.28
CA MET A 369 -4.70 -12.31 22.34
C MET A 369 -4.88 -11.21 23.38
N MET A 370 -3.95 -11.12 24.31
CA MET A 370 -3.91 -10.04 25.30
C MET A 370 -2.86 -9.01 24.90
N MET A 371 -3.23 -7.74 24.97
CA MET A 371 -2.33 -6.63 24.72
C MET A 371 -2.44 -5.58 25.83
N THR A 372 -1.36 -4.82 26.00
CA THR A 372 -1.31 -3.64 26.87
C THR A 372 -1.03 -2.41 26.02
N VAL A 373 -1.81 -1.35 26.20
CA VAL A 373 -1.58 -0.07 25.52
C VAL A 373 -0.36 0.62 26.12
N VAL A 374 0.58 1.04 25.28
CA VAL A 374 1.80 1.78 25.68
C VAL A 374 2.01 3.01 24.77
N GLY A 375 2.95 3.88 25.13
CA GLY A 375 3.25 5.11 24.37
C GLY A 375 2.57 6.35 24.95
N SER A 376 2.58 7.45 24.20
CA SER A 376 1.96 8.74 24.59
C SER A 376 0.81 9.11 23.64
N LYS A 377 -0.14 9.90 24.14
CA LYS A 377 -1.28 10.41 23.34
C LYS A 377 -0.91 11.59 22.44
N ASP A 378 0.37 11.96 22.33
CA ASP A 378 0.76 13.17 21.59
C ASP A 378 0.32 13.06 20.13
N GLU A 379 -0.33 14.13 19.65
CA GLU A 379 -0.92 14.18 18.32
C GLU A 379 0.16 13.96 17.24
N VAL A 380 -0.03 12.96 16.41
CA VAL A 380 0.70 12.83 15.15
C VAL A 380 0.19 13.92 14.21
N PRO A 381 1.03 14.88 13.77
CA PRO A 381 0.61 15.86 12.78
C PRO A 381 0.23 15.12 11.49
N ARG A 382 -1.04 15.17 11.11
CA ARG A 382 -1.48 14.73 9.79
C ARG A 382 -1.03 15.78 8.78
N VAL A 383 0.08 15.52 8.10
CA VAL A 383 0.42 16.28 6.90
C VAL A 383 -0.53 15.83 5.80
N SER A 384 -1.54 16.65 5.50
CA SER A 384 -2.38 16.47 4.32
C SER A 384 -1.54 16.79 3.09
N ILE A 385 -1.20 15.77 2.30
CA ILE A 385 -0.52 15.94 1.03
C ILE A 385 -1.59 16.37 0.01
N GLU A 386 -1.48 17.58 -0.52
CA GLU A 386 -2.25 17.95 -1.72
C GLU A 386 -1.65 17.23 -2.93
N GLU A 387 -2.39 16.30 -3.54
CA GLU A 387 -2.01 15.70 -4.82
C GLU A 387 -1.94 16.78 -5.90
N ARG A 388 -0.72 17.13 -6.33
CA ARG A 388 -0.51 18.06 -7.44
C ARG A 388 -0.79 17.34 -8.77
N VAL A 389 -1.66 17.93 -9.59
CA VAL A 389 -1.89 17.46 -10.96
C VAL A 389 -0.64 17.74 -11.82
N PRO A 390 -0.06 16.74 -12.51
CA PRO A 390 1.08 16.97 -13.40
C PRO A 390 0.76 18.03 -14.46
N GLU A 391 1.60 19.05 -14.57
CA GLU A 391 1.45 20.10 -15.58
C GLU A 391 2.83 20.43 -16.16
N ALA A 392 2.94 20.26 -17.48
CA ALA A 392 4.17 20.47 -18.23
C ALA A 392 4.57 21.95 -18.32
N PRO A 393 5.88 22.25 -18.50
CA PRO A 393 6.33 23.59 -18.82
C PRO A 393 5.65 24.14 -20.07
N LYS A 394 5.47 25.46 -20.13
CA LYS A 394 4.85 26.14 -21.29
C LYS A 394 5.94 26.55 -22.27
N LEU A 395 5.75 26.23 -23.55
CA LEU A 395 6.58 26.70 -24.66
C LEU A 395 5.71 27.49 -25.63
N LYS A 396 6.17 28.67 -26.06
CA LYS A 396 5.61 29.35 -27.23
C LYS A 396 6.09 28.68 -28.52
N TYR A 397 5.15 28.38 -29.41
CA TYR A 397 5.42 27.81 -30.73
C TYR A 397 4.34 28.27 -31.72
N ASP A 398 4.64 28.20 -33.02
CA ASP A 398 3.64 28.43 -34.05
C ASP A 398 2.73 27.21 -34.20
N SER A 399 1.49 27.32 -33.75
CA SER A 399 0.49 26.25 -33.84
C SER A 399 0.07 25.90 -35.27
N THR A 400 0.40 26.75 -36.25
CA THR A 400 0.14 26.51 -37.67
C THR A 400 1.29 25.77 -38.37
N ASP A 401 2.45 25.65 -37.72
CA ASP A 401 3.57 24.83 -38.15
C ASP A 401 3.42 23.41 -37.57
N ASP A 402 3.15 22.43 -38.46
CA ASP A 402 2.92 21.04 -38.08
C ASP A 402 4.12 20.40 -37.36
N VAL A 403 5.35 20.78 -37.71
CA VAL A 403 6.57 20.22 -37.10
C VAL A 403 6.72 20.75 -35.68
N GLN A 404 6.53 22.05 -35.48
CA GLN A 404 6.56 22.66 -34.14
C GLN A 404 5.45 22.11 -33.25
N ALA A 405 4.21 22.06 -33.75
CA ALA A 405 3.07 21.56 -33.00
C ALA A 405 3.23 20.08 -32.62
N GLN A 406 3.80 19.25 -33.51
CA GLN A 406 4.10 17.86 -33.21
C GLN A 406 5.22 17.72 -32.18
N LEU A 407 6.31 18.48 -32.31
CA LEU A 407 7.43 18.46 -31.37
C LEU A 407 6.96 18.80 -29.95
N VAL A 408 6.24 19.91 -29.76
CA VAL A 408 5.76 20.34 -28.45
C VAL A 408 4.84 19.29 -27.83
N ARG A 409 3.91 18.72 -28.60
CA ARG A 409 3.03 17.64 -28.12
C ARG A 409 3.82 16.42 -27.65
N GLN A 410 4.89 16.05 -28.36
CA GLN A 410 5.74 14.93 -27.99
C GLN A 410 6.57 15.25 -26.74
N LEU A 411 7.13 16.44 -26.62
CA LEU A 411 7.87 16.88 -25.42
C LEU A 411 6.98 16.92 -24.17
N VAL A 412 5.76 17.43 -24.29
CA VAL A 412 4.76 17.42 -23.20
C VAL A 412 4.45 15.98 -22.76
N ARG A 413 4.31 15.03 -23.69
CA ARG A 413 4.11 13.62 -23.34
C ARG A 413 5.32 13.02 -22.62
N VAL A 414 6.54 13.37 -23.03
CA VAL A 414 7.76 12.94 -22.35
C VAL A 414 7.81 13.51 -20.93
N TRP A 415 7.45 14.78 -20.76
CA TRP A 415 7.39 15.43 -19.45
C TRP A 415 6.38 14.75 -18.50
N ILE A 416 5.14 14.51 -18.96
CA ILE A 416 4.11 13.86 -18.13
C ILE A 416 4.57 12.47 -17.67
N ASP A 417 5.14 11.66 -18.57
CA ASP A 417 5.68 10.34 -18.23
C ASP A 417 6.86 10.43 -17.24
N PHE A 418 7.72 11.45 -17.41
CA PHE A 418 8.83 11.71 -16.51
C PHE A 418 8.37 12.12 -15.11
N GLU A 419 7.48 13.12 -14.98
CA GLU A 419 6.95 13.62 -13.70
C GLU A 419 6.19 12.54 -12.92
N GLN A 420 5.39 11.72 -13.61
CA GLN A 420 4.70 10.59 -12.98
C GLN A 420 5.65 9.55 -12.38
N LYS A 421 6.80 9.31 -13.03
CA LYS A 421 7.82 8.40 -12.52
C LYS A 421 8.65 9.04 -11.41
N LEU A 422 8.92 10.34 -11.52
CA LEU A 422 9.68 11.13 -10.55
C LEU A 422 9.05 11.05 -9.14
N ALA A 423 7.71 11.09 -9.06
CA ALA A 423 6.97 10.94 -7.80
C ALA A 423 7.16 9.59 -7.09
N ARG A 424 7.66 8.57 -7.80
CA ARG A 424 7.94 7.22 -7.27
C ARG A 424 9.40 7.00 -6.91
N VAL A 425 10.28 7.94 -7.25
CA VAL A 425 11.70 7.85 -6.92
C VAL A 425 11.85 7.91 -5.39
N PRO A 426 12.62 7.00 -4.75
CA PRO A 426 12.63 6.85 -3.30
C PRO A 426 12.85 8.15 -2.51
N VAL A 427 13.82 8.97 -2.90
CA VAL A 427 14.14 10.24 -2.23
C VAL A 427 12.99 11.26 -2.32
N ILE A 428 12.31 11.33 -3.46
CA ILE A 428 11.16 12.22 -3.68
C ILE A 428 9.93 11.67 -2.97
N HIS A 429 9.76 10.34 -2.96
CA HIS A 429 8.68 9.69 -2.24
C HIS A 429 8.78 9.93 -0.73
N LYS A 430 9.98 9.82 -0.14
CA LYS A 430 10.23 10.21 1.26
C LYS A 430 9.83 11.67 1.52
N LEU A 431 10.17 12.58 0.60
CA LEU A 431 9.77 13.98 0.69
C LEU A 431 8.25 14.15 0.69
N TYR A 432 7.53 13.48 -0.20
CA TYR A 432 6.06 13.57 -0.23
C TYR A 432 5.41 12.96 1.01
N GLN A 433 5.97 11.91 1.59
CA GLN A 433 5.44 11.28 2.79
C GLN A 433 5.75 12.03 4.11
N GLY A 434 6.49 13.14 4.08
CA GLY A 434 6.93 13.81 5.30
C GLY A 434 8.02 13.05 6.06
N LYS A 435 8.74 12.14 5.39
CA LYS A 435 9.80 11.29 5.97
C LYS A 435 11.21 11.71 5.52
N PHE A 436 11.37 12.90 4.93
CA PHE A 436 12.66 13.38 4.43
C PHE A 436 13.57 13.78 5.59
N THR A 437 14.82 13.33 5.56
CA THR A 437 15.81 13.61 6.62
C THR A 437 16.90 14.57 6.15
N ILE A 438 17.65 15.13 7.10
CA ILE A 438 18.82 15.95 6.79
C ILE A 438 19.91 15.18 6.02
N ASN A 439 19.99 13.85 6.24
CA ASN A 439 20.92 12.99 5.52
C ASN A 439 20.46 12.74 4.08
N ASP A 440 19.15 12.57 3.85
CA ASP A 440 18.59 12.52 2.49
C ASP A 440 18.89 13.83 1.74
N TYR A 441 18.76 14.98 2.41
CA TYR A 441 19.08 16.27 1.81
C TYR A 441 20.57 16.40 1.43
N LYS A 442 21.46 15.98 2.33
CA LYS A 442 22.91 15.94 2.08
C LYS A 442 23.28 15.04 0.91
N SER A 443 22.76 13.81 0.89
CA SER A 443 22.97 12.84 -0.19
C SER A 443 22.44 13.37 -1.53
N LEU A 444 21.27 14.01 -1.53
CA LEU A 444 20.70 14.65 -2.72
C LEU A 444 21.63 15.76 -3.26
N MET A 445 22.14 16.64 -2.40
CA MET A 445 23.05 17.71 -2.81
C MET A 445 24.39 17.20 -3.34
N GLU A 446 24.97 16.17 -2.71
CA GLU A 446 26.22 15.53 -3.16
C GLU A 446 26.09 15.02 -4.59
N ASN A 447 25.01 14.31 -4.88
CA ASN A 447 24.75 13.70 -6.19
C ASN A 447 24.35 14.74 -7.25
N ILE A 448 23.50 15.73 -6.89
CA ILE A 448 23.10 16.79 -7.84
C ILE A 448 24.30 17.67 -8.19
N ARG A 449 25.20 17.98 -7.24
CA ARG A 449 26.38 18.83 -7.50
C ARG A 449 27.20 18.31 -8.67
N GLN A 450 27.43 17.00 -8.74
CA GLN A 450 28.22 16.40 -9.82
C GLN A 450 27.60 16.63 -11.20
N GLN A 451 26.28 16.59 -11.30
CA GLN A 451 25.54 16.84 -12.52
C GLN A 451 25.49 18.33 -12.87
N VAL A 452 25.36 19.22 -11.88
CA VAL A 452 25.37 20.67 -12.07
C VAL A 452 26.73 21.17 -12.58
N ILE A 453 27.84 20.60 -12.09
CA ILE A 453 29.18 20.91 -12.61
C ILE A 453 29.29 20.58 -14.10
N ASP A 454 28.78 19.42 -14.50
CA ASP A 454 28.83 18.99 -15.89
C ASP A 454 27.89 19.81 -16.79
N GLY A 455 26.78 20.34 -16.24
CA GLY A 455 25.80 21.21 -16.89
C GLY A 455 26.41 22.22 -17.85
N SER A 456 27.06 23.24 -17.27
CA SER A 456 27.73 24.29 -18.03
C SER A 456 28.81 23.78 -19.00
N GLN A 457 29.50 22.68 -18.66
CA GLN A 457 30.59 22.14 -19.48
C GLN A 457 30.10 21.48 -20.77
N TRP A 458 29.06 20.64 -20.70
CA TRP A 458 28.51 20.03 -21.91
C TRP A 458 27.77 21.06 -22.77
N ILE A 459 27.13 22.08 -22.17
CA ILE A 459 26.51 23.20 -22.91
C ILE A 459 27.57 24.00 -23.67
N ALA A 460 28.68 24.37 -23.00
CA ALA A 460 29.79 25.07 -23.65
C ALA A 460 30.42 24.23 -24.77
N ARG A 461 30.55 22.90 -24.55
CA ARG A 461 31.01 21.97 -25.58
C ARG A 461 30.06 21.96 -26.77
N ALA A 462 28.76 21.84 -26.54
CA ALA A 462 27.75 21.87 -27.60
C ALA A 462 27.86 23.16 -28.43
N ALA A 463 28.01 24.31 -27.77
CA ALA A 463 28.20 25.60 -28.43
C ALA A 463 29.40 25.62 -29.38
N SER A 464 30.48 24.90 -29.05
CA SER A 464 31.67 24.83 -29.90
C SER A 464 31.47 24.03 -31.20
N TYR A 465 30.45 23.15 -31.25
CA TYR A 465 30.08 22.33 -32.40
C TYR A 465 28.87 22.85 -33.18
N ILE A 466 28.25 23.97 -32.75
CA ILE A 466 27.20 24.64 -33.53
C ILE A 466 27.88 25.40 -34.69
N PRO A 467 27.47 25.15 -35.96
CA PRO A 467 28.05 25.81 -37.13
C PRO A 467 27.90 27.34 -37.10
N ILE A 468 28.80 28.05 -37.79
CA ILE A 468 28.82 29.53 -37.78
C ILE A 468 27.58 30.13 -38.46
N GLU A 469 26.94 29.36 -39.33
CA GLU A 469 25.68 29.67 -40.00
C GLU A 469 24.50 29.79 -39.01
N HIS A 470 24.67 29.26 -37.79
CA HIS A 470 23.71 29.33 -36.70
C HIS A 470 24.29 30.08 -35.49
N ILE A 471 24.95 31.21 -35.75
CA ILE A 471 25.63 32.02 -34.73
C ILE A 471 24.71 32.46 -33.59
N ASP A 472 23.41 32.67 -33.86
CA ASP A 472 22.43 33.05 -32.85
C ASP A 472 22.22 31.91 -31.84
N LEU A 473 22.00 30.67 -32.34
CA LEU A 473 21.92 29.47 -31.50
C LEU A 473 23.21 29.23 -30.72
N ARG A 474 24.36 29.42 -31.37
CA ARG A 474 25.67 29.31 -30.72
C ARG A 474 25.81 30.30 -29.56
N SER A 475 25.42 31.56 -29.79
CA SER A 475 25.49 32.62 -28.77
C SER A 475 24.57 32.32 -27.59
N MET A 476 23.40 31.74 -27.84
CA MET A 476 22.47 31.32 -26.78
C MET A 476 23.04 30.22 -25.89
N PHE A 477 23.66 29.18 -26.46
CA PHE A 477 24.30 28.14 -25.65
C PHE A 477 25.49 28.70 -24.85
N ILE A 478 26.26 29.65 -25.41
CA ILE A 478 27.34 30.31 -24.66
C ILE A 478 26.79 31.11 -23.48
N ALA A 479 25.73 31.89 -23.70
CA ALA A 479 25.07 32.65 -22.64
C ALA A 479 24.55 31.72 -21.53
N HIS A 480 23.89 30.63 -21.92
CA HIS A 480 23.37 29.63 -20.97
C HIS A 480 24.48 28.98 -20.14
N ALA A 481 25.56 28.52 -20.78
CA ALA A 481 26.71 27.97 -20.05
C ALA A 481 27.32 29.00 -19.09
N SER A 482 27.35 30.28 -19.46
CA SER A 482 27.85 31.36 -18.62
C SER A 482 26.93 31.65 -17.43
N ASP A 483 25.62 31.49 -17.56
CA ASP A 483 24.69 31.72 -16.46
C ASP A 483 24.84 30.62 -15.40
N GLU A 484 24.99 29.36 -15.80
CA GLU A 484 24.95 28.20 -14.89
C GLU A 484 26.30 27.76 -14.31
N HIS A 485 27.43 28.24 -14.85
CA HIS A 485 28.76 27.70 -14.49
C HIS A 485 29.17 27.82 -13.01
N ARG A 486 28.37 28.51 -12.17
CA ARG A 486 28.63 28.70 -10.74
C ARG A 486 27.57 28.09 -9.82
N ASP A 487 26.52 27.48 -10.36
CA ASP A 487 25.40 27.01 -9.53
C ASP A 487 25.81 25.92 -8.54
N PHE A 488 26.82 25.12 -8.89
CA PHE A 488 27.41 24.13 -7.99
C PHE A 488 27.96 24.75 -6.69
N GLN A 489 28.37 26.03 -6.70
CA GLN A 489 28.84 26.74 -5.50
C GLN A 489 27.72 27.01 -4.51
N ILE A 490 26.47 27.17 -5.00
CA ILE A 490 25.29 27.31 -4.16
C ILE A 490 25.00 25.99 -3.45
N LEU A 491 25.12 24.86 -4.16
CA LEU A 491 25.00 23.52 -3.57
C LEU A 491 26.07 23.26 -2.50
N GLU A 492 27.32 23.61 -2.76
CA GLU A 492 28.39 23.50 -1.76
C GLU A 492 28.09 24.33 -0.50
N ARG A 493 27.60 25.57 -0.66
CA ARG A 493 27.20 26.43 0.46
C ARG A 493 26.01 25.85 1.24
N ASN A 494 24.99 25.34 0.54
CA ASN A 494 23.81 24.72 1.16
C ASN A 494 24.16 23.43 1.89
N TYR A 495 25.06 22.62 1.34
CA TYR A 495 25.56 21.40 1.99
C TYR A 495 26.33 21.70 3.28
N VAL A 496 27.24 22.69 3.25
CA VAL A 496 27.99 23.11 4.45
C VAL A 496 27.08 23.73 5.51
N SER A 497 26.07 24.53 5.11
CA SER A 497 25.18 25.21 6.04
C SER A 497 24.24 24.27 6.80
N VAL A 498 24.09 23.02 6.36
CA VAL A 498 23.36 21.95 7.08
C VAL A 498 24.32 20.94 7.76
N GLY A 499 25.59 21.31 7.91
CA GLY A 499 26.60 20.53 8.63
C GLY A 499 27.24 19.43 7.81
N GLY A 500 27.32 19.58 6.49
CA GLY A 500 28.15 18.76 5.62
C GLY A 500 29.61 19.25 5.58
N ASP A 501 30.55 18.36 5.24
CA ASP A 501 31.96 18.71 5.04
C ASP A 501 32.25 19.12 3.59
N LEU A 502 32.81 20.31 3.39
CA LEU A 502 33.14 20.83 2.05
C LEU A 502 34.08 19.88 1.29
N ALA A 503 35.03 19.26 1.97
CA ALA A 503 35.95 18.32 1.32
C ALA A 503 35.21 17.06 0.83
N ALA A 504 34.23 16.57 1.59
CA ALA A 504 33.44 15.40 1.23
C ALA A 504 32.62 15.63 -0.04
N ILE A 505 31.87 16.73 -0.12
CA ILE A 505 31.06 17.04 -1.31
C ILE A 505 31.93 17.34 -2.55
N GLN A 506 33.11 17.91 -2.37
CA GLN A 506 34.08 18.15 -3.45
C GLN A 506 34.72 16.87 -3.98
N ALA A 507 34.95 15.90 -3.11
CA ALA A 507 35.51 14.59 -3.45
C ALA A 507 34.45 13.56 -3.88
N GLY A 508 33.16 13.90 -3.82
CA GLY A 508 32.06 13.01 -4.17
C GLY A 508 32.17 12.46 -5.60
N GLU A 509 31.94 11.16 -5.75
CA GLU A 509 31.92 10.49 -7.04
C GLU A 509 30.54 10.57 -7.68
N LYS A 510 30.47 10.42 -9.02
CA LYS A 510 29.20 10.33 -9.73
C LYS A 510 28.60 8.97 -9.46
N ASN A 511 27.36 8.92 -8.99
CA ASN A 511 26.60 7.67 -8.99
C ASN A 511 26.39 7.16 -10.43
N ILE A 512 25.99 5.91 -10.56
CA ILE A 512 25.83 5.26 -11.88
C ILE A 512 24.90 6.02 -12.83
N GLY A 513 23.87 6.68 -12.31
CA GLY A 513 22.94 7.48 -13.09
C GLY A 513 23.53 8.81 -13.53
N SER A 514 24.24 9.52 -12.64
CA SER A 514 25.01 10.71 -12.97
C SER A 514 26.09 10.41 -14.00
N GLU A 515 26.83 9.31 -13.87
CA GLU A 515 27.87 8.93 -14.82
C GLU A 515 27.26 8.64 -16.20
N ALA A 516 26.17 7.86 -16.26
CA ALA A 516 25.47 7.56 -17.50
C ALA A 516 24.87 8.82 -18.15
N LEU A 517 24.25 9.71 -17.37
CA LEU A 517 23.68 10.97 -17.84
C LEU A 517 24.78 11.88 -18.41
N SER A 518 25.86 12.08 -17.67
CA SER A 518 27.00 12.89 -18.10
C SER A 518 27.65 12.34 -19.36
N ALA A 519 27.94 11.03 -19.40
CA ALA A 519 28.52 10.39 -20.59
C ALA A 519 27.63 10.56 -21.82
N TYR A 520 26.31 10.40 -21.66
CA TYR A 520 25.34 10.62 -22.72
C TYR A 520 25.36 12.08 -23.21
N LEU A 521 25.25 13.06 -22.32
CA LEU A 521 25.18 14.48 -22.68
C LEU A 521 26.48 14.97 -23.34
N PHE A 522 27.66 14.62 -22.81
CA PHE A 522 28.94 14.97 -23.44
C PHE A 522 29.13 14.30 -24.80
N GLN A 523 28.66 13.06 -24.97
CA GLN A 523 28.69 12.37 -26.26
C GLN A 523 27.78 13.08 -27.27
N ARG A 524 26.57 13.51 -26.89
CA ARG A 524 25.67 14.29 -27.74
C ARG A 524 26.26 15.66 -28.08
N ALA A 525 26.83 16.35 -27.11
CA ALA A 525 27.45 17.68 -27.26
C ALA A 525 28.65 17.69 -28.22
N SER A 526 29.28 16.54 -28.43
CA SER A 526 30.44 16.38 -29.33
C SER A 526 30.06 16.02 -30.77
N ARG A 527 28.77 15.97 -31.11
CA ARG A 527 28.29 15.67 -32.46
C ARG A 527 28.23 16.95 -33.30
N ASP A 528 28.30 16.79 -34.61
CA ASP A 528 28.05 17.89 -35.54
C ASP A 528 26.63 18.43 -35.37
N ASN A 529 26.53 19.75 -35.18
CA ASN A 529 25.30 20.49 -34.92
C ASN A 529 24.38 19.83 -33.85
N PRO A 530 24.72 19.92 -32.55
CA PRO A 530 24.08 19.17 -31.47
C PRO A 530 22.75 19.80 -30.97
N VAL A 531 21.94 20.35 -31.88
CA VAL A 531 20.65 21.04 -31.59
C VAL A 531 19.64 20.13 -30.87
N ASP A 532 19.80 18.81 -30.95
CA ASP A 532 18.94 17.92 -30.21
C ASP A 532 19.11 17.97 -28.67
N LEU A 533 20.18 18.61 -28.17
CA LEU A 533 20.37 18.86 -26.73
C LEU A 533 19.32 19.79 -26.12
N ILE A 534 18.55 20.51 -26.93
CA ILE A 534 17.34 21.20 -26.48
C ILE A 534 16.36 20.23 -25.83
N GLY A 535 16.34 18.96 -26.25
CA GLY A 535 15.56 17.93 -25.59
C GLY A 535 16.05 17.62 -24.18
N ALA A 536 17.36 17.71 -23.92
CA ALA A 536 17.91 17.54 -22.59
C ALA A 536 17.59 18.75 -21.70
N MET A 537 17.77 19.96 -22.23
CA MET A 537 17.42 21.22 -21.55
C MET A 537 15.93 21.26 -21.18
N TRP A 538 15.03 20.81 -22.06
CA TRP A 538 13.60 20.68 -21.75
C TRP A 538 13.32 19.89 -20.46
N ILE A 539 14.10 18.83 -20.19
CA ILE A 539 13.96 18.03 -18.97
C ILE A 539 14.60 18.72 -17.77
N ILE A 540 15.82 19.24 -17.93
CA ILE A 540 16.63 19.80 -16.84
C ILE A 540 16.02 21.14 -16.37
N GLU A 541 15.81 22.09 -17.28
CA GLU A 541 15.20 23.39 -16.97
C GLU A 541 13.75 23.23 -16.53
N GLY A 542 13.02 22.27 -17.14
CA GLY A 542 11.65 22.00 -16.73
C GLY A 542 11.56 21.60 -15.25
N LEU A 543 12.56 20.87 -14.75
CA LEU A 543 12.62 20.43 -13.36
C LEU A 543 12.90 21.60 -12.41
N GLY A 544 13.80 22.51 -12.79
CA GLY A 544 14.03 23.77 -12.07
C GLY A 544 12.76 24.61 -11.95
N CYS A 545 12.15 24.94 -13.09
CA CYS A 545 10.96 25.78 -13.17
C CYS A 545 9.73 25.21 -12.42
N ARG A 546 9.48 23.90 -12.53
CA ARG A 546 8.22 23.30 -12.05
C ARG A 546 8.31 22.64 -10.68
N MET A 547 9.45 22.05 -10.36
CA MET A 547 9.61 21.14 -9.23
C MET A 547 10.57 21.68 -8.17
N ALA A 548 11.67 22.34 -8.57
CA ALA A 548 12.73 22.69 -7.63
C ALA A 548 12.23 23.57 -6.48
N ARG A 549 11.47 24.64 -6.76
CA ARG A 549 10.91 25.49 -5.70
C ARG A 549 9.97 24.74 -4.77
N TYR A 550 9.07 23.93 -5.33
CA TYR A 550 8.12 23.14 -4.55
C TYR A 550 8.85 22.17 -3.61
N TRP A 551 9.87 21.47 -4.11
CA TRP A 551 10.71 20.62 -3.27
C TRP A 551 11.53 21.43 -2.26
N GLY A 552 12.05 22.59 -2.65
CA GLY A 552 12.79 23.49 -1.75
C GLY A 552 11.95 23.96 -0.57
N GLU A 553 10.71 24.37 -0.81
CA GLU A 553 9.74 24.74 0.22
C GLU A 553 9.39 23.55 1.12
N MET A 554 9.13 22.37 0.56
CA MET A 554 8.86 21.16 1.34
C MET A 554 10.05 20.73 2.20
N ILE A 555 11.27 20.75 1.65
CA ILE A 555 12.51 20.38 2.36
C ILE A 555 12.74 21.37 3.49
N ARG A 556 12.58 22.68 3.23
CA ARG A 556 12.70 23.73 4.24
C ARG A 556 11.75 23.48 5.40
N ASP A 557 10.48 23.25 5.09
CA ASP A 557 9.43 23.13 6.10
C ASP A 557 9.56 21.82 6.90
N GLN A 558 9.90 20.70 6.25
CA GLN A 558 10.07 19.41 6.94
C GLN A 558 11.32 19.35 7.82
N LEU A 559 12.41 19.97 7.39
CA LEU A 559 13.69 19.93 8.11
C LEU A 559 13.88 21.13 9.06
N GLY A 560 12.94 22.07 9.10
CA GLY A 560 13.05 23.29 9.91
C GLY A 560 14.22 24.18 9.50
N LEU A 561 14.52 24.25 8.21
CA LEU A 561 15.61 25.05 7.64
C LEU A 561 15.12 26.46 7.28
N ASN A 562 16.05 27.35 6.95
CA ASN A 562 15.73 28.66 6.38
C ASN A 562 15.94 28.71 4.85
N ASP A 563 15.45 29.76 4.21
CA ASP A 563 15.53 29.93 2.74
C ASP A 563 16.98 29.95 2.22
N GLU A 564 17.95 30.46 2.99
CA GLU A 564 19.36 30.45 2.58
C GLU A 564 19.93 29.03 2.53
N GLN A 565 19.46 28.13 3.39
CA GLN A 565 19.90 26.74 3.45
C GLN A 565 19.35 25.88 2.31
N VAL A 566 18.25 26.28 1.67
CA VAL A 566 17.65 25.62 0.50
C VAL A 566 17.74 26.46 -0.78
N SER A 567 18.59 27.50 -0.77
CA SER A 567 18.63 28.55 -1.79
C SER A 567 18.82 28.05 -3.23
N PHE A 568 19.54 26.95 -3.44
CA PHE A 568 19.71 26.35 -4.77
C PHE A 568 18.36 25.97 -5.40
N LEU A 569 17.49 25.32 -4.62
CA LEU A 569 16.18 24.86 -5.09
C LEU A 569 15.18 26.02 -5.24
N LEU A 570 15.29 27.06 -4.40
CA LEU A 570 14.42 28.22 -4.47
C LEU A 570 14.77 29.18 -5.62
N TYR A 571 16.05 29.37 -5.92
CA TYR A 571 16.52 30.30 -6.96
C TYR A 571 16.29 29.77 -8.38
N HIS A 572 16.39 28.46 -8.59
CA HIS A 572 16.18 27.86 -9.90
C HIS A 572 14.74 27.93 -10.42
N SER A 573 13.73 28.40 -9.65
CA SER A 573 12.44 28.76 -10.27
C SER A 573 12.45 30.10 -10.99
N ASP A 574 13.26 31.05 -10.51
CA ASP A 574 13.16 32.47 -10.89
C ASP A 574 14.10 32.82 -12.06
N SER A 575 15.19 32.07 -12.25
CA SER A 575 16.11 32.21 -13.40
C SER A 575 15.65 31.47 -14.66
N ASP A 576 14.80 30.45 -14.52
CA ASP A 576 14.45 29.53 -15.61
C ASP A 576 13.48 30.12 -16.62
N GLU A 577 12.76 31.21 -16.32
CA GLU A 577 11.95 31.93 -17.31
C GLU A 577 12.82 32.41 -18.49
N LEU A 578 14.04 32.87 -18.21
CA LEU A 578 15.01 33.32 -19.23
C LEU A 578 15.56 32.15 -20.04
N HIS A 579 15.72 30.97 -19.42
CA HIS A 579 16.19 29.75 -20.07
C HIS A 579 15.12 29.16 -21.00
N PHE A 580 13.84 29.22 -20.61
CA PHE A 580 12.74 28.80 -21.45
C PHE A 580 12.54 29.72 -22.66
N GLU A 581 12.73 31.03 -22.55
CA GLU A 581 12.74 31.93 -23.71
C GLU A 581 13.80 31.52 -24.74
N ARG A 582 14.95 31.01 -24.29
CA ARG A 582 15.99 30.47 -25.18
C ARG A 582 15.53 29.16 -25.83
N LEU A 583 14.84 28.29 -25.11
CA LEU A 583 14.25 27.06 -25.68
C LEU A 583 13.12 27.37 -26.69
N GLU A 584 12.37 28.45 -26.52
CA GLU A 584 11.34 28.91 -27.46
C GLU A 584 11.97 29.33 -28.80
N ALA A 585 13.06 30.12 -28.77
CA ALA A 585 13.80 30.51 -29.97
C ALA A 585 14.41 29.31 -30.71
N VAL A 586 14.81 28.29 -29.94
CA VAL A 586 14.92 26.86 -30.28
C VAL A 586 13.92 26.32 -31.31
N VAL A 587 12.71 26.14 -30.78
CA VAL A 587 11.58 25.50 -31.46
C VAL A 587 11.12 26.31 -32.66
N GLN A 588 11.25 27.64 -32.60
CA GLN A 588 10.83 28.55 -33.68
C GLN A 588 11.91 28.78 -34.74
N HIS A 589 13.11 28.20 -34.57
CA HIS A 589 14.22 28.42 -35.50
C HIS A 589 13.96 27.77 -36.87
N PRO A 590 14.27 28.42 -38.00
CA PRO A 590 14.10 27.87 -39.36
C PRO A 590 14.85 26.56 -39.65
N LEU A 591 15.71 26.12 -38.75
CA LEU A 591 16.47 24.87 -38.83
C LEU A 591 15.64 23.67 -38.35
N LEU A 592 14.50 23.89 -37.70
CA LEU A 592 13.68 22.81 -37.20
C LEU A 592 13.03 22.01 -38.34
N THR A 593 13.59 20.83 -38.62
CA THR A 593 12.99 19.84 -39.52
C THR A 593 12.35 18.71 -38.71
N ALA A 594 11.50 17.90 -39.35
CA ALA A 594 10.91 16.71 -38.72
C ALA A 594 11.97 15.72 -38.19
N GLU A 595 13.12 15.61 -38.87
CA GLU A 595 14.23 14.77 -38.43
C GLU A 595 14.91 15.32 -37.16
N ILE A 596 15.12 16.63 -37.10
CA ILE A 596 15.68 17.31 -35.92
C ILE A 596 14.71 17.23 -34.75
N ALA A 597 13.41 17.44 -34.99
CA ALA A 597 12.37 17.25 -33.98
C ALA A 597 12.39 15.82 -33.40
N ALA A 598 12.52 14.79 -34.24
CA ALA A 598 12.63 13.40 -33.77
C ALA A 598 13.88 13.15 -32.92
N ARG A 599 15.02 13.76 -33.28
CA ARG A 599 16.25 13.73 -32.48
C ARG A 599 16.06 14.41 -31.12
N ILE A 600 15.44 15.61 -31.09
CA ILE A 600 15.15 16.35 -29.86
C ILE A 600 14.31 15.48 -28.91
N VAL A 601 13.22 14.87 -29.40
CA VAL A 601 12.35 14.02 -28.58
C VAL A 601 13.08 12.78 -28.07
N LYS A 602 13.93 12.16 -28.89
CA LYS A 602 14.76 11.03 -28.45
C LYS A 602 15.73 11.45 -27.35
N THR A 603 16.35 12.62 -27.48
CA THR A 603 17.25 13.16 -26.46
C THR A 603 16.50 13.45 -25.18
N ALA A 604 15.32 14.09 -25.23
CA ALA A 604 14.47 14.33 -24.06
C ALA A 604 14.10 13.02 -23.34
N LYS A 605 13.65 11.99 -24.07
CA LYS A 605 13.31 10.68 -23.49
C LYS A 605 14.50 10.02 -22.78
N THR A 606 15.68 10.11 -23.40
CA THR A 606 16.89 9.49 -22.86
C THR A 606 17.36 10.24 -21.62
N THR A 607 17.40 11.58 -21.69
CA THR A 607 17.72 12.43 -20.54
C THR A 607 16.76 12.19 -19.38
N ALA A 608 15.45 12.18 -19.61
CA ALA A 608 14.45 11.87 -18.57
C ALA A 608 14.72 10.54 -17.88
N ARG A 609 15.05 9.48 -18.65
CA ARG A 609 15.32 8.16 -18.08
C ARG A 609 16.61 8.13 -17.26
N LEU A 610 17.67 8.76 -17.74
CA LEU A 610 18.96 8.82 -17.05
C LEU A 610 18.89 9.72 -15.81
N TYR A 611 18.08 10.77 -15.84
CA TYR A 611 17.83 11.63 -14.69
C TYR A 611 17.04 10.90 -13.59
N LEU A 612 16.05 10.07 -13.94
CA LEU A 612 15.41 9.17 -12.98
C LEU A 612 16.43 8.23 -12.36
N LEU A 613 17.28 7.58 -13.17
CA LEU A 613 18.32 6.67 -12.68
C LEU A 613 19.27 7.38 -11.70
N GLN A 614 19.66 8.63 -11.99
CA GLN A 614 20.49 9.42 -11.07
C GLN A 614 19.87 9.57 -9.69
N LEU A 615 18.57 9.85 -9.61
CA LEU A 615 17.87 10.04 -8.33
C LEU A 615 17.45 8.72 -7.67
N GLU A 616 17.29 7.64 -8.45
CA GLU A 616 17.06 6.28 -7.95
C GLU A 616 18.30 5.73 -7.24
N GLU A 617 19.50 6.15 -7.67
CA GLU A 617 20.78 5.56 -7.29
C GLU A 617 21.66 6.47 -6.41
N LEU A 618 21.04 7.33 -5.58
CA LEU A 618 21.78 8.27 -4.71
C LEU A 618 22.81 7.60 -3.78
N ASN A 619 22.63 6.31 -3.47
CA ASN A 619 23.49 5.52 -2.58
C ASN A 619 24.38 4.50 -3.32
N SER A 620 24.33 4.46 -4.65
CA SER A 620 25.08 3.48 -5.46
C SER A 620 26.24 4.19 -6.15
N VAL A 621 27.39 4.18 -5.48
CA VAL A 621 28.69 4.60 -6.03
C VAL A 621 29.37 3.40 -6.68
#